data_AF-A0A7K3QSJ0-F1
#
_entry.id   AF-A0A7K3QSJ0-F1
#
_cell.length_a   1.000
_cell.length_b   1.000
_cell.length_c   1.000
_cell.angle_alpha   90.00
_cell.angle_beta   90.00
_cell.angle_gamma   90.00
#
_symmetry.space_group_name_H-M   'P 1'
#
loop_
_entity.id
_entity.type
_entity.pdbx_description
1 polymer ?
#
loop_
_entity_poly.entity_id
_entity_poly.type
_entity_poly.pdbx_seq_one_letter_code
_entity_poly.pdbx_strand_id
1 'polypeptide(L)'
;MLRRAGHVADKEEHRHGAGCGHGAAPPVVQRSAVHDVLRSSGRPLDDATRTDMESRLGADFSDVRIHDNAAARASAVEVGARAYTSGSHVVIGAGGGDAHTLAHELTHVVQQRRGPVSGTDNGSGLKVSDPSDRFEREAEANATRVLSRPPAHQGESASGAPGPSAPGAAPVQRVAADYRSEFSGPSVGTEQELSGVKMAKKKTASSQIAEIWHGGELLVEITTDIGGAEPFAAGLFDYTLEMKAAPAEHGNAAAWGLRHRAFQHAVDRFNALAQNPEGGTLTAETFGDHGEFELKVNVAEHKVHSTYGTGGVSGSGDQATLGVAAEEVGGDTEMAKMISGAANWYRSDAGGPLTGELAEPAKAQRVYSYIVSVMTHLAVMVEERKLYMEGLPPEYGNNLFDSDVKNSWGVLPRTPPWDLLNILAAGDRTAVQAAIRQYTLPRVPEPVWKAARAYIVSRQSLAGHDQRAPRIGGKEGALFEFRSDVPLGLRDTIHRVDGSEWPSGGDPQGRGPEIPEELAQALRRRRGHDSDSDARSEDSWS
;
A
#
# COMPACT_ATOMS: atom_id res chain seq x y z
N MET A 1 -62.57 5.63 17.35
CA MET A 1 -62.57 4.29 17.94
C MET A 1 -62.32 3.25 16.84
N LEU A 2 -61.24 2.47 16.98
CA LEU A 2 -61.00 1.06 16.56
C LEU A 2 -61.52 0.47 15.22
N ARG A 3 -60.54 0.10 14.36
CA ARG A 3 -60.18 -1.23 13.78
C ARG A 3 -61.18 -2.15 13.01
N ARG A 4 -60.65 -2.60 11.84
CA ARG A 4 -60.47 -3.97 11.28
C ARG A 4 -61.55 -4.62 10.38
N ALA A 5 -61.12 -4.83 9.13
CA ALA A 5 -60.85 -6.11 8.41
C ALA A 5 -61.99 -7.01 7.88
N GLY A 6 -61.81 -7.43 6.61
CA GLY A 6 -61.88 -8.83 6.19
C GLY A 6 -62.88 -9.17 5.08
N HIS A 7 -62.38 -9.61 3.92
CA HIS A 7 -63.08 -10.57 3.05
C HIS A 7 -62.07 -11.47 2.31
N VAL A 8 -62.44 -12.75 2.22
CA VAL A 8 -61.71 -13.92 1.69
C VAL A 8 -62.36 -14.32 0.36
N ALA A 9 -61.57 -14.77 -0.62
CA ALA A 9 -61.94 -15.74 -1.66
C ALA A 9 -60.64 -16.21 -2.34
N ASP A 10 -60.15 -17.42 -2.09
CA ASP A 10 -60.53 -18.76 -2.56
C ASP A 10 -59.83 -19.15 -3.88
N LYS A 11 -59.26 -20.36 -3.87
CA LYS A 11 -58.26 -20.90 -4.83
C LYS A 11 -58.96 -21.67 -5.95
N GLU A 12 -58.64 -21.36 -7.20
CA GLU A 12 -58.79 -22.29 -8.33
C GLU A 12 -57.41 -22.79 -8.78
N GLU A 13 -57.27 -24.11 -8.85
CA GLU A 13 -56.07 -24.84 -9.28
C GLU A 13 -55.97 -24.89 -10.81
N HIS A 14 -54.86 -24.39 -11.37
CA HIS A 14 -54.50 -24.59 -12.78
C HIS A 14 -53.74 -25.90 -12.98
N ARG A 15 -54.18 -26.72 -13.95
CA ARG A 15 -53.50 -27.94 -14.44
C ARG A 15 -52.50 -27.60 -15.55
N HIS A 16 -51.29 -28.15 -15.47
CA HIS A 16 -50.19 -27.93 -16.41
C HIS A 16 -50.22 -28.92 -17.59
N GLY A 17 -50.18 -28.40 -18.83
CA GLY A 17 -49.88 -29.16 -20.04
C GLY A 17 -48.41 -29.05 -20.46
N ALA A 18 -47.96 -29.91 -21.39
CA ALA A 18 -46.55 -30.13 -21.80
C ALA A 18 -45.84 -28.94 -22.49
N GLY A 19 -46.34 -27.72 -22.32
CA GLY A 19 -45.74 -26.47 -22.77
C GLY A 19 -45.58 -25.41 -21.67
N CYS A 20 -45.85 -25.70 -20.39
CA CYS A 20 -45.48 -24.76 -19.34
C CYS A 20 -43.96 -24.80 -19.14
N GLY A 21 -43.27 -23.73 -19.52
CA GLY A 21 -41.82 -23.57 -19.44
C GLY A 21 -41.27 -23.46 -18.01
N HIS A 22 -41.50 -24.49 -17.18
CA HIS A 22 -40.77 -24.71 -15.94
C HIS A 22 -39.62 -25.68 -16.22
N GLY A 23 -38.67 -25.22 -17.02
CA GLY A 23 -37.47 -25.95 -17.41
C GLY A 23 -36.21 -25.09 -17.30
N ALA A 24 -36.20 -24.13 -16.37
CA ALA A 24 -34.97 -23.55 -15.88
C ALA A 24 -35.07 -23.63 -14.35
N ALA A 25 -34.26 -24.51 -13.77
CA ALA A 25 -33.96 -24.42 -12.35
C ALA A 25 -33.56 -22.96 -12.05
N PRO A 26 -33.94 -22.39 -10.90
CA PRO A 26 -33.35 -21.12 -10.48
C PRO A 26 -31.83 -21.24 -10.62
N PRO A 27 -31.10 -20.20 -11.05
CA PRO A 27 -29.65 -20.28 -11.08
C PRO A 27 -29.24 -20.75 -9.69
N VAL A 28 -28.70 -21.97 -9.63
CA VAL A 28 -28.08 -22.47 -8.41
C VAL A 28 -27.08 -21.38 -8.11
N VAL A 29 -27.28 -20.66 -7.01
CA VAL A 29 -26.30 -19.72 -6.48
C VAL A 29 -25.02 -20.54 -6.43
N GLN A 30 -24.14 -20.30 -7.40
CA GLN A 30 -22.97 -21.13 -7.62
C GLN A 30 -22.11 -20.89 -6.40
N ARG A 31 -22.19 -21.80 -5.42
CA ARG A 31 -21.17 -21.89 -4.38
C ARG A 31 -19.88 -22.04 -5.15
N SER A 32 -18.96 -21.08 -5.01
CA SER A 32 -17.72 -21.05 -5.78
C SER A 32 -17.08 -22.45 -5.78
N ALA A 33 -16.75 -22.99 -6.96
CA ALA A 33 -16.24 -24.35 -7.10
C ALA A 33 -14.96 -24.58 -6.27
N VAL A 34 -14.24 -23.49 -5.97
CA VAL A 34 -13.10 -23.41 -5.07
C VAL A 34 -13.41 -23.99 -3.69
N HIS A 35 -14.53 -23.63 -3.07
CA HIS A 35 -14.85 -24.09 -1.72
C HIS A 35 -15.20 -25.59 -1.65
N ASP A 36 -15.75 -26.15 -2.74
CA ASP A 36 -16.10 -27.56 -2.80
C ASP A 36 -14.85 -28.43 -3.08
N VAL A 37 -13.90 -27.93 -3.88
CA VAL A 37 -12.59 -28.57 -4.08
C VAL A 37 -11.78 -28.60 -2.79
N LEU A 38 -11.69 -27.48 -2.07
CA LEU A 38 -10.93 -27.38 -0.82
C LEU A 38 -11.50 -28.23 0.32
N ARG A 39 -12.79 -28.60 0.28
CA ARG A 39 -13.41 -29.54 1.25
C ARG A 39 -13.20 -31.01 0.92
N SER A 40 -12.71 -31.32 -0.29
CA SER A 40 -12.37 -32.69 -0.66
C SER A 40 -11.05 -33.12 0.02
N SER A 41 -10.78 -34.42 0.10
CA SER A 41 -9.63 -34.93 0.86
C SER A 41 -8.27 -34.57 0.25
N GLY A 42 -8.21 -34.29 -1.07
CA GLY A 42 -6.97 -34.22 -1.83
C GLY A 42 -6.13 -35.49 -1.72
N ARG A 43 -4.90 -35.45 -2.24
CA ARG A 43 -3.85 -36.47 -2.00
C ARG A 43 -2.62 -35.82 -1.35
N PRO A 44 -1.84 -36.54 -0.53
CA PRO A 44 -0.57 -36.01 -0.05
C PRO A 44 0.40 -35.77 -1.22
N LEU A 45 1.36 -34.88 -1.00
CA LEU A 45 2.52 -34.73 -1.88
C LEU A 45 3.29 -36.06 -1.91
N ASP A 46 3.78 -36.49 -3.08
CA ASP A 46 4.55 -37.73 -3.15
C ASP A 46 5.89 -37.58 -2.42
N ASP A 47 6.41 -38.67 -1.85
CA ASP A 47 7.55 -38.61 -0.93
C ASP A 47 8.83 -38.05 -1.55
N ALA A 48 9.06 -38.29 -2.84
CA ALA A 48 10.24 -37.79 -3.54
C ALA A 48 10.16 -36.27 -3.76
N THR A 49 9.05 -35.79 -4.30
CA THR A 49 8.80 -34.35 -4.48
C THR A 49 8.76 -33.61 -3.15
N ARG A 50 8.15 -34.21 -2.13
CA ARG A 50 8.12 -33.68 -0.76
C ARG A 50 9.53 -33.53 -0.21
N THR A 51 10.32 -34.58 -0.19
CA THR A 51 11.69 -34.53 0.34
C THR A 51 12.56 -33.49 -0.39
N ASP A 52 12.46 -33.40 -1.72
CA ASP A 52 13.20 -32.41 -2.51
C ASP A 52 12.75 -30.98 -2.18
N MET A 53 11.44 -30.71 -2.12
CA MET A 53 10.91 -29.39 -1.82
C MET A 53 11.12 -28.97 -0.37
N GLU A 54 11.02 -29.89 0.59
CA GLU A 54 11.33 -29.64 2.01
C GLU A 54 12.82 -29.28 2.17
N SER A 55 13.72 -29.97 1.47
CA SER A 55 15.17 -29.66 1.44
C SER A 55 15.45 -28.28 0.84
N ARG A 56 14.74 -27.93 -0.23
CA ARG A 56 14.90 -26.66 -0.97
C ARG A 56 14.31 -25.44 -0.25
N LEU A 57 13.15 -25.60 0.36
CA LEU A 57 12.36 -24.52 0.96
C LEU A 57 12.52 -24.45 2.48
N GLY A 58 13.09 -25.48 3.11
CA GLY A 58 13.37 -25.51 4.56
C GLY A 58 12.11 -25.53 5.42
N ALA A 59 11.05 -26.18 4.96
CA ALA A 59 9.77 -26.30 5.65
C ALA A 59 9.21 -27.73 5.49
N ASP A 60 8.44 -28.21 6.47
CA ASP A 60 7.73 -29.50 6.41
C ASP A 60 6.47 -29.39 5.54
N PHE A 61 6.26 -30.30 4.60
CA PHE A 61 5.08 -30.32 3.72
C PHE A 61 4.24 -31.59 3.87
N SER A 62 4.41 -32.35 4.95
CA SER A 62 3.67 -33.60 5.23
C SER A 62 2.15 -33.44 5.33
N ASP A 63 1.68 -32.27 5.76
CA ASP A 63 0.27 -31.89 5.85
C ASP A 63 -0.29 -31.29 4.55
N VAL A 64 0.54 -31.05 3.53
CA VAL A 64 0.08 -30.49 2.24
C VAL A 64 -0.81 -31.49 1.49
N ARG A 65 -1.89 -30.98 0.90
CA ARG A 65 -2.84 -31.75 0.08
C ARG A 65 -2.94 -31.17 -1.33
N ILE A 66 -2.63 -31.99 -2.32
CA ILE A 66 -2.75 -31.68 -3.74
C ILE A 66 -4.15 -32.05 -4.25
N HIS A 67 -4.75 -31.15 -5.00
CA HIS A 67 -5.99 -31.37 -5.74
C HIS A 67 -5.74 -31.19 -7.24
N ASP A 68 -5.84 -32.26 -8.02
CA ASP A 68 -5.52 -32.26 -9.47
C ASP A 68 -6.60 -32.96 -10.33
N ASN A 69 -7.76 -33.26 -9.75
CA ASN A 69 -8.89 -33.88 -10.44
C ASN A 69 -9.64 -32.89 -11.36
N ALA A 70 -10.64 -33.37 -12.10
CA ALA A 70 -11.37 -32.54 -13.06
C ALA A 70 -12.05 -31.31 -12.42
N ALA A 71 -12.58 -31.44 -11.20
CA ALA A 71 -13.18 -30.33 -10.47
C ALA A 71 -12.13 -29.30 -10.01
N ALA A 72 -10.98 -29.77 -9.54
CA ALA A 72 -9.83 -28.94 -9.19
C ALA A 72 -9.34 -28.10 -10.39
N ARG A 73 -9.20 -28.73 -11.57
CA ARG A 73 -8.81 -28.03 -12.80
C ARG A 73 -9.83 -26.98 -13.23
N ALA A 74 -11.12 -27.28 -13.13
CA ALA A 74 -12.18 -26.30 -13.41
C ALA A 74 -12.13 -25.12 -12.44
N SER A 75 -11.87 -25.37 -11.14
CA SER A 75 -11.75 -24.30 -10.14
C SER A 75 -10.53 -23.39 -10.37
N ALA A 76 -9.41 -23.93 -10.85
CA ALA A 76 -8.22 -23.14 -11.18
C ALA A 76 -8.49 -22.19 -12.36
N VAL A 77 -9.24 -22.64 -13.37
CA VAL A 77 -9.68 -21.79 -14.49
C VAL A 77 -10.64 -20.69 -14.01
N GLU A 78 -11.56 -21.00 -13.08
CA GLU A 78 -12.52 -20.03 -12.51
C GLU A 78 -11.82 -18.85 -11.81
N VAL A 79 -10.67 -19.11 -11.17
CA VAL A 79 -9.85 -18.06 -10.53
C VAL A 79 -8.72 -17.51 -11.43
N GLY A 80 -8.69 -17.91 -12.70
CA GLY A 80 -7.70 -17.42 -13.67
C GLY A 80 -6.26 -17.90 -13.44
N ALA A 81 -6.06 -19.01 -12.72
CA ALA A 81 -4.75 -19.47 -12.29
C ALA A 81 -4.35 -20.83 -12.90
N ARG A 82 -3.04 -21.07 -13.05
CA ARG A 82 -2.49 -22.38 -13.47
C ARG A 82 -2.39 -23.36 -12.29
N ALA A 83 -2.13 -22.83 -11.10
CA ALA A 83 -2.27 -23.47 -9.81
C ALA A 83 -2.59 -22.38 -8.77
N TYR A 84 -3.09 -22.75 -7.58
CA TYR A 84 -3.26 -21.81 -6.47
C TYR A 84 -3.18 -22.51 -5.12
N THR A 85 -2.91 -21.72 -4.08
CA THR A 85 -2.73 -22.23 -2.71
C THR A 85 -3.71 -21.62 -1.71
N SER A 86 -4.33 -22.45 -0.88
CA SER A 86 -5.18 -22.04 0.24
C SER A 86 -4.94 -22.91 1.48
N GLY A 87 -4.37 -22.32 2.54
CA GLY A 87 -3.90 -23.02 3.71
C GLY A 87 -2.81 -24.05 3.36
N SER A 88 -3.05 -25.31 3.73
CA SER A 88 -2.19 -26.44 3.33
C SER A 88 -2.70 -27.16 2.07
N HIS A 89 -3.61 -26.56 1.30
CA HIS A 89 -4.12 -27.12 0.05
C HIS A 89 -3.52 -26.42 -1.15
N VAL A 90 -3.02 -27.20 -2.12
CA VAL A 90 -2.54 -26.71 -3.41
C VAL A 90 -3.41 -27.32 -4.50
N VAL A 91 -3.99 -26.48 -5.34
CA VAL A 91 -4.87 -26.89 -6.44
C VAL A 91 -4.12 -26.73 -7.75
N ILE A 92 -3.99 -27.80 -8.52
CA ILE A 92 -3.23 -27.83 -9.76
C ILE A 92 -4.19 -27.86 -10.96
N GLY A 93 -4.14 -26.78 -11.75
CA GLY A 93 -4.87 -26.62 -13.00
C GLY A 93 -4.15 -27.24 -14.19
N ALA A 94 -4.65 -26.95 -15.39
CA ALA A 94 -3.99 -27.41 -16.62
C ALA A 94 -2.64 -26.70 -16.79
N GLY A 95 -1.56 -27.47 -16.86
CA GLY A 95 -0.20 -26.94 -17.07
C GLY A 95 0.48 -26.35 -15.84
N GLY A 96 -0.08 -26.49 -14.63
CA GLY A 96 0.53 -26.01 -13.37
C GLY A 96 1.24 -27.09 -12.55
N GLY A 97 1.53 -28.25 -13.14
CA GLY A 97 2.15 -29.38 -12.46
C GLY A 97 3.68 -29.44 -12.59
N ASP A 98 4.31 -28.41 -13.15
CA ASP A 98 5.77 -28.35 -13.25
C ASP A 98 6.42 -27.97 -11.91
N ALA A 99 7.72 -28.25 -11.79
CA ALA A 99 8.45 -28.07 -10.54
C ALA A 99 8.53 -26.59 -10.09
N HIS A 100 8.55 -25.64 -11.04
CA HIS A 100 8.62 -24.22 -10.75
C HIS A 100 7.31 -23.70 -10.19
N THR A 101 6.19 -24.01 -10.87
CA THR A 101 4.85 -23.72 -10.35
C THR A 101 4.66 -24.37 -8.97
N LEU A 102 5.07 -25.63 -8.78
CA LEU A 102 4.92 -26.28 -7.48
C LEU A 102 5.77 -25.62 -6.38
N ALA A 103 6.99 -25.19 -6.67
CA ALA A 103 7.84 -24.48 -5.70
C ALA A 103 7.28 -23.09 -5.34
N HIS A 104 6.64 -22.42 -6.31
CA HIS A 104 5.90 -21.17 -6.11
C HIS A 104 4.73 -21.37 -5.15
N GLU A 105 3.87 -22.35 -5.44
CA GLU A 105 2.70 -22.68 -4.60
C GLU A 105 3.10 -23.14 -3.19
N LEU A 106 4.14 -23.96 -3.05
CA LEU A 106 4.64 -24.37 -1.73
C LEU A 106 5.25 -23.20 -0.95
N THR A 107 5.77 -22.17 -1.64
CA THR A 107 6.18 -20.93 -0.99
C THR A 107 4.97 -20.19 -0.41
N HIS A 108 3.82 -20.18 -1.10
CA HIS A 108 2.58 -19.67 -0.54
C HIS A 108 2.09 -20.46 0.67
N VAL A 109 2.26 -21.79 0.70
CA VAL A 109 1.95 -22.59 1.91
C VAL A 109 2.79 -22.10 3.09
N VAL A 110 4.09 -21.88 2.89
CA VAL A 110 4.99 -21.34 3.93
C VAL A 110 4.57 -19.93 4.36
N GLN A 111 4.20 -19.07 3.42
CA GLN A 111 3.76 -17.70 3.71
C GLN A 111 2.44 -17.68 4.49
N GLN A 112 1.43 -18.46 4.09
CA GLN A 112 0.11 -18.50 4.73
C GLN A 112 0.18 -19.11 6.14
N ARG A 113 1.14 -20.01 6.41
CA ARG A 113 1.42 -20.51 7.77
C ARG A 113 2.01 -19.45 8.71
N ARG A 114 2.66 -18.42 8.16
CA ARG A 114 3.24 -17.31 8.92
C ARG A 114 2.22 -16.19 9.18
N GLY A 115 1.01 -16.28 8.62
CA GLY A 115 -0.11 -15.36 8.85
C GLY A 115 -0.90 -15.06 7.56
N PRO A 116 -2.00 -14.28 7.65
CA PRO A 116 -2.84 -13.97 6.48
C PRO A 116 -2.06 -13.21 5.41
N VAL A 117 -2.04 -13.77 4.20
CA VAL A 117 -1.53 -13.15 2.97
C VAL A 117 -2.67 -12.29 2.39
N SER A 118 -2.37 -11.05 2.01
CA SER A 118 -3.36 -10.14 1.41
C SER A 118 -3.80 -10.71 0.05
N GLY A 119 -5.10 -10.64 -0.26
CA GLY A 119 -5.63 -11.02 -1.57
C GLY A 119 -6.78 -10.11 -1.96
N THR A 120 -6.92 -9.89 -3.26
CA THR A 120 -7.91 -9.04 -3.90
C THR A 120 -9.26 -9.76 -3.92
N ASP A 121 -10.34 -9.11 -3.49
CA ASP A 121 -11.69 -9.69 -3.57
C ASP A 121 -12.18 -9.60 -5.02
N ASN A 122 -12.40 -10.75 -5.66
CA ASN A 122 -12.86 -10.82 -7.05
C ASN A 122 -14.40 -10.69 -7.19
N GLY A 123 -15.11 -10.30 -6.11
CA GLY A 123 -16.55 -10.12 -6.09
C GLY A 123 -17.35 -11.41 -5.86
N SER A 124 -16.68 -12.55 -5.63
CA SER A 124 -17.30 -13.83 -5.26
C SER A 124 -17.19 -14.17 -3.77
N GLY A 125 -16.61 -13.27 -2.96
CA GLY A 125 -16.29 -13.53 -1.54
C GLY A 125 -15.00 -14.34 -1.34
N LEU A 126 -14.23 -14.54 -2.41
CA LEU A 126 -12.94 -15.21 -2.43
C LEU A 126 -11.82 -14.17 -2.63
N LYS A 127 -10.83 -14.18 -1.74
CA LYS A 127 -9.63 -13.35 -1.85
C LYS A 127 -8.57 -14.11 -2.64
N VAL A 128 -8.18 -13.60 -3.79
CA VAL A 128 -7.14 -14.18 -4.67
C VAL A 128 -5.97 -13.20 -4.71
N SER A 129 -4.75 -13.68 -4.45
CA SER A 129 -3.55 -12.84 -4.53
C SER A 129 -3.29 -12.37 -5.97
N ASP A 130 -2.88 -11.12 -6.11
CA ASP A 130 -2.56 -10.50 -7.40
C ASP A 130 -1.10 -10.81 -7.76
N PRO A 131 -0.75 -11.17 -9.01
CA PRO A 131 0.64 -11.45 -9.40
C PRO A 131 1.66 -10.34 -9.09
N SER A 132 1.18 -9.10 -8.90
CA SER A 132 1.97 -7.95 -8.47
C SER A 132 2.05 -7.76 -6.95
N ASP A 133 1.50 -8.67 -6.15
CA ASP A 133 1.62 -8.65 -4.71
C ASP A 133 3.06 -8.97 -4.27
N ARG A 134 3.49 -8.36 -3.16
CA ARG A 134 4.79 -8.66 -2.53
C ARG A 134 4.99 -10.16 -2.34
N PHE A 135 3.93 -10.87 -1.95
CA PHE A 135 3.97 -12.29 -1.64
C PHE A 135 4.09 -13.17 -2.90
N GLU A 136 3.48 -12.76 -4.02
CA GLU A 136 3.64 -13.41 -5.34
C GLU A 136 5.04 -13.20 -5.90
N ARG A 137 5.61 -11.98 -5.78
CA ARG A 137 7.02 -11.74 -6.18
C ARG A 137 8.01 -12.51 -5.32
N GLU A 138 7.77 -12.58 -4.01
CA GLU A 138 8.62 -13.36 -3.10
C GLU A 138 8.51 -14.86 -3.42
N ALA A 139 7.32 -15.36 -3.73
CA ALA A 139 7.11 -16.75 -4.15
C ALA A 139 7.82 -17.05 -5.48
N GLU A 140 7.71 -16.17 -6.47
CA GLU A 140 8.34 -16.32 -7.79
C GLU A 140 9.88 -16.28 -7.70
N ALA A 141 10.41 -15.30 -6.97
CA ALA A 141 11.85 -15.18 -6.74
C ALA A 141 12.39 -16.38 -5.94
N ASN A 142 11.61 -16.90 -5.00
CA ASN A 142 11.99 -18.07 -4.21
C ASN A 142 11.98 -19.34 -5.08
N ALA A 143 10.93 -19.58 -5.87
CA ALA A 143 10.80 -20.71 -6.78
C ALA A 143 11.98 -20.77 -7.76
N THR A 144 12.30 -19.63 -8.38
CA THR A 144 13.46 -19.48 -9.27
C THR A 144 14.77 -19.79 -8.54
N ARG A 145 14.97 -19.22 -7.34
CA ARG A 145 16.21 -19.38 -6.56
C ARG A 145 16.44 -20.82 -6.10
N VAL A 146 15.41 -21.51 -5.63
CA VAL A 146 15.55 -22.86 -5.05
C VAL A 146 15.69 -23.94 -6.11
N LEU A 147 15.13 -23.73 -7.31
CA LEU A 147 15.27 -24.67 -8.43
C LEU A 147 16.55 -24.45 -9.24
N SER A 148 17.13 -23.25 -9.17
CA SER A 148 18.44 -22.95 -9.78
C SER A 148 19.62 -23.58 -9.02
N ARG A 149 19.41 -24.09 -7.79
CA ARG A 149 20.43 -24.83 -7.03
C ARG A 149 20.36 -26.33 -7.33
N PRO A 150 21.50 -27.01 -7.52
CA PRO A 150 21.50 -28.48 -7.51
C PRO A 150 20.99 -28.99 -6.15
N PRO A 151 20.22 -30.10 -6.11
CA PRO A 151 19.74 -30.65 -4.85
C PRO A 151 20.92 -30.96 -3.93
N ALA A 152 20.90 -30.39 -2.72
CA ALA A 152 21.88 -30.69 -1.70
C ALA A 152 21.66 -32.15 -1.23
N HIS A 153 22.61 -33.02 -1.53
CA HIS A 153 22.65 -34.35 -0.92
C HIS A 153 22.85 -34.21 0.59
N GLN A 154 21.90 -34.77 1.34
CA GLN A 154 21.93 -34.84 2.80
C GLN A 154 23.15 -35.65 3.27
N GLY A 155 23.83 -35.13 4.28
CA GLY A 155 24.75 -35.85 5.14
C GLY A 155 24.40 -35.59 6.61
N GLU A 156 23.69 -36.57 7.20
CA GLU A 156 23.71 -37.00 8.61
C GLU A 156 23.15 -36.08 9.73
N SER A 157 21.90 -36.42 10.10
CA SER A 157 21.46 -36.89 11.43
C SER A 157 21.91 -36.17 12.71
N ALA A 158 20.93 -35.60 13.41
CA ALA A 158 20.80 -35.80 14.86
C ALA A 158 19.31 -35.74 15.28
N SER A 159 18.81 -36.89 15.70
CA SER A 159 17.49 -37.11 16.27
C SER A 159 17.31 -36.43 17.63
N GLY A 160 16.23 -35.67 17.80
CA GLY A 160 15.70 -35.25 19.10
C GLY A 160 14.18 -35.25 19.06
N ALA A 161 13.55 -36.17 19.79
CA ALA A 161 12.10 -36.34 19.84
C ALA A 161 11.36 -35.10 20.42
N PRO A 162 10.15 -34.76 19.95
CA PRO A 162 9.37 -33.64 20.48
C PRO A 162 8.55 -34.06 21.70
N GLY A 163 8.64 -33.29 22.79
CA GLY A 163 7.70 -33.34 23.92
C GLY A 163 6.39 -32.60 23.61
N PRO A 164 5.30 -32.88 24.35
CA PRO A 164 3.95 -32.49 23.96
C PRO A 164 3.70 -30.98 24.11
N SER A 165 3.09 -30.42 23.08
CA SER A 165 2.59 -29.05 22.98
C SER A 165 1.37 -28.83 23.88
N ALA A 166 1.41 -27.76 24.68
CA ALA A 166 0.25 -27.18 25.35
C ALA A 166 -0.57 -26.31 24.36
N PRO A 167 -1.88 -26.15 24.54
CA PRO A 167 -2.74 -25.49 23.57
C PRO A 167 -2.81 -23.97 23.77
N GLY A 168 -2.92 -23.26 22.64
CA GLY A 168 -3.76 -22.06 22.55
C GLY A 168 -3.11 -20.72 22.88
N ALA A 169 -2.46 -20.12 21.89
CA ALA A 169 -2.63 -18.70 21.63
C ALA A 169 -2.78 -18.53 20.11
N ALA A 170 -3.97 -18.16 19.67
CA ALA A 170 -4.22 -17.80 18.28
C ALA A 170 -3.32 -16.60 17.92
N PRO A 171 -2.48 -16.66 16.86
CA PRO A 171 -1.76 -15.48 16.44
C PRO A 171 -2.74 -14.48 15.82
N VAL A 172 -2.72 -13.30 16.42
CA VAL A 172 -3.50 -12.11 16.07
C VAL A 172 -3.17 -11.67 14.64
N GLN A 173 -4.24 -11.42 13.89
CA GLN A 173 -4.25 -10.86 12.53
C GLN A 173 -3.64 -9.43 12.54
N ARG A 174 -2.96 -9.05 11.45
CA ARG A 174 -2.60 -7.64 11.16
C ARG A 174 -3.84 -6.75 11.34
N VAL A 175 -3.80 -5.92 12.36
CA VAL A 175 -4.39 -4.59 12.36
C VAL A 175 -3.15 -3.71 12.40
N ALA A 176 -2.82 -3.00 11.33
CA ALA A 176 -2.02 -1.78 11.51
C ALA A 176 -2.78 -1.03 12.59
N ALA A 177 -2.16 -0.76 13.75
CA ALA A 177 -2.88 -0.22 14.90
C ALA A 177 -3.89 0.79 14.39
N ASP A 178 -5.20 0.51 14.55
CA ASP A 178 -6.25 1.18 13.77
C ASP A 178 -6.13 2.67 14.02
N TYR A 179 -5.37 3.35 13.16
CA TYR A 179 -5.08 4.75 13.36
C TYR A 179 -6.43 5.43 13.36
N ARG A 180 -6.56 6.40 14.26
CA ARG A 180 -7.71 7.28 14.26
C ARG A 180 -7.98 7.69 12.81
N SER A 181 -9.21 7.41 12.35
CA SER A 181 -9.59 7.63 10.95
C SER A 181 -10.60 8.76 10.82
N GLU A 182 -10.90 9.48 11.90
CA GLU A 182 -11.80 10.63 11.89
C GLU A 182 -11.15 11.83 12.58
N PHE A 183 -11.02 12.94 11.85
CA PHE A 183 -10.42 14.18 12.34
C PHE A 183 -11.36 15.36 12.13
N SER A 184 -11.29 16.33 13.03
CA SER A 184 -12.10 17.55 12.94
C SER A 184 -11.58 18.54 11.89
N GLY A 185 -10.28 18.49 11.60
CA GLY A 185 -9.59 19.28 10.57
C GLY A 185 -8.44 18.47 9.93
N PRO A 186 -7.57 19.11 9.14
CA PRO A 186 -6.45 18.44 8.48
C PRO A 186 -5.63 17.60 9.47
N SER A 187 -5.30 16.37 9.09
CA SER A 187 -4.56 15.43 9.92
C SER A 187 -3.14 15.27 9.42
N VAL A 188 -2.17 15.07 10.29
CA VAL A 188 -0.79 14.78 9.91
C VAL A 188 -0.32 13.55 10.68
N GLY A 189 0.27 12.58 9.99
CA GLY A 189 1.12 11.54 10.58
C GLY A 189 2.54 11.72 10.06
N THR A 190 3.54 11.22 10.79
CA THR A 190 4.95 11.39 10.38
C THR A 190 5.69 10.08 10.43
N GLU A 191 6.66 9.89 9.54
CA GLU A 191 7.53 8.72 9.52
C GLU A 191 8.98 9.21 9.50
N GLN A 192 9.81 8.63 10.35
CA GLN A 192 11.21 9.00 10.49
C GLN A 192 12.10 7.77 10.58
N GLU A 193 13.03 7.64 9.65
CA GLU A 193 14.08 6.65 9.72
C GLU A 193 15.16 7.09 10.73
N LEU A 194 15.57 6.16 11.57
CA LEU A 194 16.64 6.36 12.54
C LEU A 194 17.98 5.87 11.99
N SER A 195 18.99 6.69 12.20
CA SER A 195 20.40 6.42 11.92
C SER A 195 21.20 6.28 13.21
N GLY A 196 22.37 5.61 13.11
CA GLY A 196 23.27 5.39 14.26
C GLY A 196 22.90 4.20 15.16
N VAL A 197 21.68 3.68 15.02
CA VAL A 197 21.17 2.51 15.74
C VAL A 197 20.58 1.50 14.76
N LYS A 198 20.64 0.22 15.13
CA LYS A 198 19.97 -0.88 14.43
C LYS A 198 19.24 -1.77 15.42
N MET A 199 18.28 -2.52 14.87
CA MET A 199 17.62 -3.60 15.58
C MET A 199 17.90 -4.95 14.94
N ALA A 200 18.50 -5.84 15.70
CA ALA A 200 18.63 -7.23 15.34
C ALA A 200 17.42 -8.03 15.82
N LYS A 201 16.74 -8.75 14.93
CA LYS A 201 15.60 -9.63 15.27
C LYS A 201 15.56 -10.86 14.38
N LYS A 202 14.71 -11.83 14.72
CA LYS A 202 14.41 -12.96 13.82
C LYS A 202 13.74 -12.47 12.54
N LYS A 203 14.05 -13.10 11.40
CA LYS A 203 13.39 -12.81 10.11
C LYS A 203 11.88 -12.98 10.16
N THR A 204 11.39 -13.89 11.00
CA THR A 204 9.97 -14.19 11.18
C THR A 204 9.30 -13.29 12.21
N ALA A 205 10.05 -12.49 12.98
CA ALA A 205 9.48 -11.56 13.94
C ALA A 205 8.80 -10.39 13.21
N SER A 206 7.74 -9.84 13.83
CA SER A 206 7.01 -8.68 13.32
C SER A 206 7.98 -7.53 12.97
N SER A 207 7.63 -6.74 11.95
CA SER A 207 8.27 -5.46 11.69
C SER A 207 7.81 -4.40 12.67
N GLN A 208 6.59 -4.50 13.20
CA GLN A 208 6.13 -3.67 14.32
C GLN A 208 6.73 -4.21 15.62
N ILE A 209 7.65 -3.44 16.18
CA ILE A 209 8.47 -3.84 17.32
C ILE A 209 7.83 -3.40 18.62
N ALA A 210 7.38 -2.16 18.67
CA ALA A 210 6.90 -1.53 19.87
C ALA A 210 5.95 -0.38 19.54
N GLU A 211 5.18 0.02 20.54
CA GLU A 211 4.19 1.07 20.45
C GLU A 211 4.22 1.90 21.73
N ILE A 212 4.01 3.20 21.62
CA ILE A 212 3.87 4.10 22.76
C ILE A 212 2.46 4.66 22.77
N TRP A 213 1.76 4.41 23.88
CA TRP A 213 0.37 4.80 24.10
C TRP A 213 0.26 5.85 25.20
N HIS A 214 -0.77 6.69 25.14
CA HIS A 214 -1.15 7.61 26.21
C HIS A 214 -2.66 7.73 26.27
N GLY A 215 -3.26 7.47 27.44
CA GLY A 215 -4.71 7.60 27.62
C GLY A 215 -5.55 6.74 26.66
N GLY A 216 -5.02 5.62 26.18
CA GLY A 216 -5.66 4.73 25.20
C GLY A 216 -5.49 5.15 23.73
N GLU A 217 -4.78 6.24 23.45
CA GLU A 217 -4.40 6.67 22.10
C GLU A 217 -2.98 6.18 21.77
N LEU A 218 -2.79 5.58 20.60
CA LEU A 218 -1.46 5.31 20.07
C LEU A 218 -0.82 6.64 19.66
N LEU A 219 0.39 6.90 20.13
CA LEU A 219 1.15 8.10 19.79
C LEU A 219 2.28 7.81 18.80
N VAL A 220 3.05 6.75 19.05
CA VAL A 220 4.23 6.39 18.24
C VAL A 220 4.27 4.89 18.04
N GLU A 221 4.44 4.47 16.79
CA GLU A 221 4.77 3.09 16.41
C GLU A 221 6.26 3.01 16.08
N ILE A 222 6.91 1.93 16.51
CA ILE A 222 8.33 1.66 16.24
C ILE A 222 8.39 0.44 15.34
N THR A 223 8.91 0.62 14.13
CA THR A 223 9.00 -0.39 13.09
C THR A 223 10.44 -0.67 12.69
N THR A 224 10.66 -1.83 12.07
CA THR A 224 11.88 -2.10 11.29
C THR A 224 11.58 -2.06 9.81
N ASP A 225 12.50 -1.53 9.00
CA ASP A 225 12.34 -1.43 7.55
C ASP A 225 13.38 -2.30 6.80
N ILE A 226 14.44 -1.69 6.24
CA ILE A 226 15.44 -2.36 5.41
C ILE A 226 16.36 -3.23 6.27
N GLY A 227 16.55 -4.49 5.89
CA GLY A 227 17.50 -5.38 6.55
C GLY A 227 17.29 -6.86 6.29
N GLY A 228 17.91 -7.69 7.14
CA GLY A 228 17.74 -9.15 7.11
C GLY A 228 18.77 -9.91 6.28
N ALA A 229 19.70 -9.22 5.61
CA ALA A 229 20.79 -9.86 4.88
C ALA A 229 21.94 -10.23 5.83
N GLU A 230 22.36 -9.27 6.65
CA GLU A 230 23.50 -9.40 7.56
C GLU A 230 23.10 -10.05 8.89
N PRO A 231 23.78 -11.13 9.32
CA PRO A 231 23.58 -11.72 10.62
C PRO A 231 24.22 -10.87 11.72
N PHE A 232 23.48 -10.60 12.79
CA PHE A 232 23.99 -10.00 14.02
C PHE A 232 24.55 -11.07 14.96
N ALA A 233 23.75 -12.10 15.19
CA ALA A 233 24.05 -13.26 16.02
C ALA A 233 23.28 -14.48 15.47
N ALA A 234 23.49 -15.66 16.04
CA ALA A 234 22.81 -16.88 15.60
C ALA A 234 21.28 -16.69 15.58
N GLY A 235 20.70 -16.60 14.37
CA GLY A 235 19.25 -16.45 14.16
C GLY A 235 18.71 -15.01 14.20
N LEU A 236 19.53 -14.01 14.52
CA LEU A 236 19.15 -12.59 14.53
C LEU A 236 19.84 -11.85 13.39
N PHE A 237 19.08 -10.97 12.73
CA PHE A 237 19.55 -10.21 11.57
C PHE A 237 19.24 -8.74 11.76
N ASP A 238 20.12 -7.90 11.22
CA ASP A 238 20.05 -6.45 11.35
C ASP A 238 18.98 -5.83 10.47
N TYR A 239 18.25 -4.87 11.04
CA TYR A 239 17.31 -3.99 10.34
C TYR A 239 17.49 -2.54 10.78
N THR A 240 17.23 -1.61 9.87
CA THR A 240 17.03 -0.20 10.21
C THR A 240 15.77 -0.04 11.05
N LEU A 241 15.77 0.99 11.89
CA LEU A 241 14.61 1.36 12.70
C LEU A 241 13.91 2.56 12.07
N GLU A 242 12.59 2.55 12.14
CA GLU A 242 11.73 3.62 11.71
C GLU A 242 10.74 3.90 12.84
N MET A 243 10.40 5.18 13.03
CA MET A 243 9.43 5.63 14.02
C MET A 243 8.32 6.40 13.34
N LYS A 244 7.07 6.01 13.60
CA LYS A 244 5.87 6.60 13.01
C LYS A 244 5.04 7.28 14.09
N ALA A 245 4.85 8.59 13.99
CA ALA A 245 3.88 9.27 14.84
C ALA A 245 2.48 9.06 14.28
N ALA A 246 1.58 8.54 15.12
CA ALA A 246 0.19 8.30 14.78
C ALA A 246 -0.49 9.62 14.35
N PRO A 247 -1.43 9.61 13.39
CA PRO A 247 -1.98 10.86 12.90
C PRO A 247 -2.76 11.67 13.97
N ALA A 248 -2.59 12.99 13.96
CA ALA A 248 -3.34 13.96 14.79
C ALA A 248 -3.75 15.18 13.96
N GLU A 249 -4.70 15.98 14.45
CA GLU A 249 -4.97 17.28 13.83
C GLU A 249 -3.69 18.14 13.76
N HIS A 250 -3.42 18.69 12.58
CA HIS A 250 -2.26 19.54 12.29
C HIS A 250 -2.10 20.68 13.30
N GLY A 251 -3.18 21.40 13.60
CA GLY A 251 -3.16 22.53 14.54
C GLY A 251 -3.23 22.16 16.03
N ASN A 252 -3.22 20.88 16.39
CA ASN A 252 -3.34 20.46 17.80
C ASN A 252 -1.98 20.33 18.47
N ALA A 253 -1.44 21.47 18.94
CA ALA A 253 -0.13 21.54 19.58
C ALA A 253 0.01 20.61 20.82
N ALA A 254 -1.07 20.40 21.58
CA ALA A 254 -1.04 19.50 22.73
C ALA A 254 -0.87 18.02 22.31
N ALA A 255 -1.58 17.59 21.26
CA ALA A 255 -1.46 16.24 20.72
C ALA A 255 -0.06 15.97 20.13
N TRP A 256 0.53 16.97 19.45
CA TRP A 256 1.91 16.89 18.96
C TRP A 256 2.94 16.91 20.09
N GLY A 257 2.72 17.71 21.14
CA GLY A 257 3.56 17.69 22.33
C GLY A 257 3.65 16.31 22.99
N LEU A 258 2.54 15.56 23.04
CA LEU A 258 2.55 14.17 23.52
C LEU A 258 3.36 13.25 22.61
N ARG A 259 3.22 13.36 21.29
CA ARG A 259 3.96 12.58 20.30
C ARG A 259 5.46 12.85 20.37
N HIS A 260 5.86 14.11 20.50
CA HIS A 260 7.27 14.51 20.66
C HIS A 260 7.88 13.94 21.94
N ARG A 261 7.16 13.96 23.07
CA ARG A 261 7.64 13.34 24.31
C ARG A 261 7.77 11.81 24.18
N ALA A 262 6.78 11.16 23.58
CA ALA A 262 6.83 9.72 23.30
C ALA A 262 8.01 9.37 22.39
N PHE A 263 8.22 10.14 21.33
CA PHE A 263 9.29 9.95 20.36
C PHE A 263 10.65 10.13 21.04
N GLN A 264 10.84 11.22 21.78
CA GLN A 264 12.09 11.48 22.52
C GLN A 264 12.40 10.36 23.51
N HIS A 265 11.40 9.85 24.24
CA HIS A 265 11.62 8.75 25.17
C HIS A 265 12.18 7.52 24.46
N ALA A 266 11.60 7.12 23.32
CA ALA A 266 12.13 5.99 22.54
C ALA A 266 13.57 6.22 22.07
N VAL A 267 13.90 7.42 21.60
CA VAL A 267 15.27 7.82 21.23
C VAL A 267 16.22 7.66 22.41
N ASP A 268 15.85 8.15 23.59
CA ASP A 268 16.66 8.05 24.80
C ASP A 268 16.88 6.59 25.23
N ARG A 269 15.83 5.76 25.11
CA ARG A 269 15.93 4.30 25.34
C ARG A 269 16.89 3.65 24.35
N PHE A 270 16.78 3.96 23.06
CA PHE A 270 17.69 3.42 22.05
C PHE A 270 19.14 3.84 22.27
N ASN A 271 19.38 5.11 22.58
CA ASN A 271 20.71 5.60 22.94
C ASN A 271 21.30 4.85 24.15
N ALA A 272 20.51 4.65 25.21
CA ALA A 272 20.96 3.91 26.39
C ALA A 272 21.26 2.43 26.08
N LEU A 273 20.40 1.76 25.32
CA LEU A 273 20.58 0.36 24.94
C LEU A 273 21.77 0.15 24.00
N ALA A 274 22.02 1.10 23.09
CA ALA A 274 23.10 1.06 22.12
C ALA A 274 24.50 1.19 22.75
N GLN A 275 24.61 1.63 24.01
CA GLN A 275 25.86 1.66 24.76
C GLN A 275 26.34 0.26 25.18
N ASN A 276 25.48 -0.76 25.15
CA ASN A 276 25.87 -2.13 25.43
C ASN A 276 26.56 -2.75 24.20
N PRO A 277 27.84 -3.17 24.29
CA PRO A 277 28.56 -3.81 23.17
C PRO A 277 27.91 -5.10 22.66
N GLU A 278 27.16 -5.81 23.51
CA GLU A 278 26.43 -7.03 23.14
C GLU A 278 24.99 -6.74 22.65
N GLY A 279 24.59 -5.47 22.62
CA GLY A 279 23.23 -5.03 22.32
C GLY A 279 22.29 -5.12 23.53
N GLY A 280 21.49 -4.07 23.72
CA GLY A 280 20.44 -4.00 24.73
C GLY A 280 19.12 -4.60 24.25
N THR A 281 18.19 -4.89 25.17
CA THR A 281 16.83 -5.34 24.83
C THR A 281 15.84 -4.28 25.28
N LEU A 282 14.94 -3.86 24.39
CA LEU A 282 13.86 -2.95 24.72
C LEU A 282 12.81 -3.70 25.54
N THR A 283 12.38 -3.11 26.65
CA THR A 283 11.41 -3.71 27.57
C THR A 283 10.17 -2.83 27.65
N ALA A 284 9.01 -3.46 27.80
CA ALA A 284 7.79 -2.73 28.09
C ALA A 284 7.92 -1.97 29.42
N GLU A 285 7.41 -0.75 29.47
CA GLU A 285 7.47 0.11 30.65
C GLU A 285 6.38 1.18 30.63
N THR A 286 6.04 1.69 31.81
CA THR A 286 5.27 2.93 31.95
C THR A 286 6.23 4.07 32.30
N PHE A 287 6.06 5.23 31.68
CA PHE A 287 6.95 6.38 31.88
C PHE A 287 6.19 7.72 31.84
N GLY A 288 6.90 8.82 32.07
CA GLY A 288 6.33 10.15 32.29
C GLY A 288 6.27 10.51 33.78
N ASP A 289 6.00 11.78 34.09
CA ASP A 289 6.03 12.32 35.46
C ASP A 289 5.06 11.59 36.40
N HIS A 290 4.02 10.98 35.83
CA HIS A 290 2.98 10.26 36.55
C HIS A 290 2.72 8.86 35.97
N GLY A 291 3.64 8.34 35.14
CA GLY A 291 3.46 7.04 34.48
C GLY A 291 2.33 7.05 33.44
N GLU A 292 2.06 8.20 32.82
CA GLU A 292 0.95 8.43 31.91
C GLU A 292 1.16 7.84 30.49
N PHE A 293 2.40 7.47 30.15
CA PHE A 293 2.73 6.80 28.90
C PHE A 293 2.99 5.31 29.12
N GLU A 294 2.66 4.49 28.11
CA GLU A 294 2.88 3.05 28.11
C GLU A 294 3.66 2.65 26.85
N LEU A 295 4.91 2.21 27.02
CA LEU A 295 5.70 1.56 25.98
C LEU A 295 5.39 0.06 25.99
N LYS A 296 4.78 -0.44 24.92
CA LYS A 296 4.53 -1.88 24.68
C LYS A 296 5.55 -2.42 23.71
N VAL A 297 6.05 -3.63 23.98
CA VAL A 297 7.00 -4.32 23.10
C VAL A 297 6.34 -5.59 22.57
N ASN A 298 6.22 -5.67 21.25
CA ASN A 298 5.47 -6.69 20.53
C ASN A 298 6.36 -7.84 20.03
N VAL A 299 7.67 -7.74 20.20
CA VAL A 299 8.65 -8.77 19.78
C VAL A 299 9.45 -9.31 20.97
N ALA A 300 9.42 -10.63 21.15
CA ALA A 300 10.05 -11.29 22.30
C ALA A 300 11.59 -11.36 22.21
N GLU A 301 12.15 -11.54 21.01
CA GLU A 301 13.59 -11.75 20.82
C GLU A 301 14.16 -10.74 19.84
N HIS A 302 14.85 -9.74 20.38
CA HIS A 302 15.47 -8.67 19.62
C HIS A 302 16.63 -8.04 20.42
N LYS A 303 17.50 -7.31 19.70
CA LYS A 303 18.60 -6.52 20.25
C LYS A 303 18.67 -5.16 19.58
N VAL A 304 18.86 -4.12 20.37
CA VAL A 304 19.16 -2.76 19.91
C VAL A 304 20.65 -2.53 20.12
N HIS A 305 21.35 -2.10 19.08
CA HIS A 305 22.79 -1.86 19.16
C HIS A 305 23.22 -0.68 18.27
N SER A 306 24.38 -0.10 18.57
CA SER A 306 24.97 0.95 17.74
C SER A 306 25.52 0.39 16.43
N THR A 307 25.40 1.18 15.35
CA THR A 307 26.01 0.87 14.05
C THR A 307 27.48 1.28 13.98
N TYR A 308 27.91 2.27 14.78
CA TYR A 308 29.25 2.89 14.67
C TYR A 308 30.09 2.77 15.96
N GLY A 309 29.59 2.08 17.00
CA GLY A 309 30.29 1.89 18.27
C GLY A 309 30.34 3.13 19.17
N THR A 310 30.33 4.34 18.61
CA THR A 310 30.20 5.62 19.32
C THR A 310 29.39 6.61 18.47
N GLY A 311 28.28 7.13 19.02
CA GLY A 311 27.40 8.10 18.34
C GLY A 311 25.95 8.01 18.84
N GLY A 312 25.21 9.11 18.81
CA GLY A 312 23.79 9.15 19.16
C GLY A 312 22.88 8.78 17.98
N VAL A 313 21.65 8.40 18.28
CA VAL A 313 20.59 8.25 17.27
C VAL A 313 20.38 9.60 16.58
N SER A 314 20.28 9.61 15.26
CA SER A 314 19.91 10.79 14.45
C SER A 314 18.78 10.44 13.49
N GLY A 315 18.01 11.43 13.04
CA GLY A 315 17.04 11.23 11.95
C GLY A 315 17.74 11.32 10.59
N SER A 316 17.36 10.48 9.63
CA SER A 316 17.92 10.50 8.27
C SER A 316 16.89 10.73 7.15
N GLY A 317 15.60 10.77 7.47
CA GLY A 317 14.55 11.06 6.50
C GLY A 317 13.25 11.42 7.18
N ASP A 318 12.81 12.66 7.00
CA ASP A 318 11.56 13.17 7.56
C ASP A 318 10.47 13.07 6.49
N GLN A 319 9.45 12.26 6.77
CA GLN A 319 8.26 12.16 5.93
C GLN A 319 7.04 12.58 6.72
N ALA A 320 6.12 13.26 6.04
CA ALA A 320 4.83 13.65 6.62
C ALA A 320 3.70 13.19 5.70
N THR A 321 2.69 12.55 6.25
CA THR A 321 1.45 12.21 5.55
C THR A 321 0.35 13.16 5.99
N LEU A 322 -0.04 14.06 5.10
CA LEU A 322 -1.10 15.04 5.30
C LEU A 322 -2.44 14.48 4.77
N GLY A 323 -3.45 14.48 5.64
CA GLY A 323 -4.84 14.24 5.32
C GLY A 323 -5.64 15.53 5.24
N VAL A 324 -6.33 15.75 4.12
CA VAL A 324 -7.23 16.89 3.89
C VAL A 324 -8.63 16.39 3.51
N ALA A 325 -9.65 17.23 3.64
CA ALA A 325 -10.95 16.91 3.05
C ALA A 325 -10.80 16.79 1.52
N ALA A 326 -11.36 15.74 0.91
CA ALA A 326 -11.19 15.47 -0.51
C ALA A 326 -11.70 16.62 -1.40
N GLU A 327 -12.71 17.38 -0.96
CA GLU A 327 -13.25 18.54 -1.68
C GLU A 327 -12.29 19.74 -1.77
N GLU A 328 -11.27 19.79 -0.89
CA GLU A 328 -10.25 20.82 -0.88
C GLU A 328 -9.14 20.55 -1.89
N VAL A 329 -8.99 19.31 -2.36
CA VAL A 329 -7.90 18.94 -3.28
C VAL A 329 -7.92 19.81 -4.53
N GLY A 330 -6.77 20.43 -4.82
CA GLY A 330 -6.58 21.37 -5.92
C GLY A 330 -7.23 22.75 -5.72
N GLY A 331 -7.83 23.02 -4.54
CA GLY A 331 -8.49 24.27 -4.19
C GLY A 331 -7.57 25.31 -3.55
N ASP A 332 -8.17 26.28 -2.85
CA ASP A 332 -7.48 27.48 -2.36
C ASP A 332 -7.17 27.51 -0.86
N THR A 333 -7.51 26.42 -0.13
CA THR A 333 -7.18 26.30 1.30
C THR A 333 -5.66 26.25 1.48
N GLU A 334 -5.19 26.60 2.69
CA GLU A 334 -3.75 26.58 2.99
C GLU A 334 -3.14 25.21 2.72
N MET A 335 -3.81 24.13 3.16
CA MET A 335 -3.35 22.75 2.95
C MET A 335 -3.39 22.35 1.48
N ALA A 336 -4.44 22.72 0.74
CA ALA A 336 -4.52 22.46 -0.70
C ALA A 336 -3.40 23.16 -1.47
N LYS A 337 -3.11 24.43 -1.12
CA LYS A 337 -2.00 25.20 -1.69
C LYS A 337 -0.66 24.58 -1.34
N MET A 338 -0.46 24.13 -0.10
CA MET A 338 0.75 23.43 0.32
C MET A 338 1.00 22.16 -0.51
N ILE A 339 -0.03 21.32 -0.70
CA ILE A 339 0.04 20.13 -1.56
C ILE A 339 0.38 20.54 -2.99
N SER A 340 -0.37 21.48 -3.59
CA SER A 340 -0.19 21.87 -4.98
C SER A 340 1.14 22.58 -5.26
N GLY A 341 1.68 23.33 -4.28
CA GLY A 341 2.94 24.06 -4.39
C GLY A 341 4.16 23.14 -4.29
N ALA A 342 4.06 22.05 -3.52
CA ALA A 342 5.12 21.04 -3.41
C ALA A 342 5.02 19.95 -4.50
N ALA A 343 3.81 19.67 -5.00
CA ALA A 343 3.58 18.70 -6.06
C ALA A 343 3.97 19.28 -7.44
N ASN A 344 5.24 19.16 -7.83
CA ASN A 344 5.74 19.65 -9.13
C ASN A 344 5.00 19.04 -10.35
N TRP A 345 4.31 17.91 -10.16
CA TRP A 345 3.49 17.26 -11.16
C TRP A 345 2.06 17.82 -11.27
N TYR A 346 1.57 18.57 -10.28
CA TYR A 346 0.21 19.08 -10.28
C TYR A 346 0.07 20.31 -11.19
N ARG A 347 -0.98 20.31 -12.00
CA ARG A 347 -1.33 21.39 -12.91
C ARG A 347 -2.81 21.68 -12.81
N SER A 348 -3.17 22.86 -12.32
CA SER A 348 -4.57 23.29 -12.18
C SER A 348 -5.30 23.45 -13.52
N ASP A 349 -4.56 23.55 -14.62
CA ASP A 349 -5.03 23.64 -15.99
C ASP A 349 -4.95 22.31 -16.76
N ALA A 350 -4.54 21.22 -16.10
CA ALA A 350 -4.42 19.90 -16.73
C ALA A 350 -5.76 19.45 -17.33
N GLY A 351 -5.68 18.91 -18.55
CA GLY A 351 -6.84 18.42 -19.30
C GLY A 351 -7.66 19.51 -20.01
N GLY A 352 -7.36 20.79 -19.81
CA GLY A 352 -8.14 21.91 -20.35
C GLY A 352 -9.50 22.10 -19.65
N PRO A 353 -10.30 23.07 -20.10
CA PRO A 353 -11.61 23.35 -19.51
C PRO A 353 -12.60 22.22 -19.81
N LEU A 354 -13.32 21.76 -18.79
CA LEU A 354 -14.50 20.94 -18.97
C LEU A 354 -15.59 21.75 -19.67
N THR A 355 -16.27 21.12 -20.62
CA THR A 355 -17.37 21.73 -21.37
C THR A 355 -18.69 21.03 -21.04
N GLY A 356 -19.80 21.73 -21.26
CA GLY A 356 -21.15 21.24 -20.97
C GLY A 356 -21.77 21.81 -19.69
N GLU A 357 -22.99 21.37 -19.39
CA GLU A 357 -23.71 21.77 -18.18
C GLU A 357 -23.21 20.95 -16.98
N LEU A 358 -22.62 21.65 -16.00
CA LEU A 358 -22.10 21.07 -14.76
C LEU A 358 -22.81 21.70 -13.56
N ALA A 359 -23.15 20.90 -12.56
CA ALA A 359 -23.79 21.36 -11.33
C ALA A 359 -22.81 22.17 -10.46
N GLU A 360 -21.56 21.73 -10.37
CA GLU A 360 -20.49 22.36 -9.60
C GLU A 360 -19.22 22.52 -10.45
N PRO A 361 -19.22 23.40 -11.47
CA PRO A 361 -18.17 23.45 -12.51
C PRO A 361 -16.76 23.61 -11.94
N ALA A 362 -16.59 24.46 -10.91
CA ALA A 362 -15.29 24.65 -10.28
C ALA A 362 -14.79 23.38 -9.56
N LYS A 363 -15.68 22.64 -8.86
CA LYS A 363 -15.31 21.39 -8.17
C LYS A 363 -14.99 20.29 -9.17
N ALA A 364 -15.83 20.13 -10.20
CA ALA A 364 -15.61 19.18 -11.29
C ALA A 364 -14.28 19.43 -12.01
N GLN A 365 -13.98 20.69 -12.33
CA GLN A 365 -12.71 21.08 -12.97
C GLN A 365 -11.50 20.73 -12.10
N ARG A 366 -11.53 21.01 -10.79
CA ARG A 366 -10.42 20.67 -9.88
C ARG A 366 -10.16 19.17 -9.81
N VAL A 367 -11.21 18.37 -9.66
CA VAL A 367 -11.09 16.90 -9.64
C VAL A 367 -10.55 16.37 -10.97
N TYR A 368 -11.05 16.89 -12.09
CA TYR A 368 -10.56 16.52 -13.42
C TYR A 368 -9.07 16.85 -13.59
N SER A 369 -8.68 18.09 -13.33
CA SER A 369 -7.29 18.54 -13.47
C SER A 369 -6.34 17.81 -12.51
N TYR A 370 -6.78 17.49 -11.29
CA TYR A 370 -6.01 16.65 -10.37
C TYR A 370 -5.76 15.24 -10.94
N ILE A 371 -6.82 14.52 -11.33
CA ILE A 371 -6.69 13.15 -11.85
C ILE A 371 -5.84 13.13 -13.11
N VAL A 372 -6.05 14.08 -14.02
CA VAL A 372 -5.25 14.19 -15.25
C VAL A 372 -3.78 14.48 -14.95
N SER A 373 -3.49 15.33 -13.95
CA SER A 373 -2.10 15.61 -13.52
C SER A 373 -1.40 14.35 -13.02
N VAL A 374 -2.05 13.61 -12.11
CA VAL A 374 -1.52 12.36 -11.56
C VAL A 374 -1.29 11.31 -12.66
N MET A 375 -2.30 11.12 -13.52
CA MET A 375 -2.24 10.16 -14.62
C MET A 375 -1.16 10.52 -15.64
N THR A 376 -0.99 11.81 -15.94
CA THR A 376 0.07 12.31 -16.84
C THR A 376 1.45 12.05 -16.26
N HIS A 377 1.64 12.38 -14.99
CA HIS A 377 2.92 12.18 -14.32
C HIS A 377 3.29 10.70 -14.21
N LEU A 378 2.33 9.86 -13.85
CA LEU A 378 2.50 8.41 -13.83
C LEU A 378 2.92 7.88 -15.21
N ALA A 379 2.23 8.28 -16.28
CA ALA A 379 2.57 7.84 -17.64
C ALA A 379 3.98 8.25 -18.07
N VAL A 380 4.41 9.47 -17.71
CA VAL A 380 5.78 9.95 -17.98
C VAL A 380 6.80 9.13 -17.19
N MET A 381 6.58 8.87 -15.90
CA MET A 381 7.48 8.05 -15.10
C MET A 381 7.59 6.61 -15.60
N VAL A 382 6.46 6.01 -16.00
CA VAL A 382 6.42 4.67 -16.57
C VAL A 382 7.27 4.60 -17.83
N GLU A 383 7.16 5.60 -18.71
CA GLU A 383 7.97 5.69 -19.92
C GLU A 383 9.46 5.90 -19.62
N GLU A 384 9.79 6.88 -18.79
CA GLU A 384 11.18 7.28 -18.51
C GLU A 384 11.95 6.21 -17.74
N ARG A 385 11.29 5.55 -16.79
CA ARG A 385 11.91 4.58 -15.88
C ARG A 385 11.59 3.13 -16.24
N LYS A 386 10.86 2.89 -17.33
CA LYS A 386 10.46 1.55 -17.79
C LYS A 386 9.78 0.74 -16.68
N LEU A 387 8.82 1.38 -16.01
CA LEU A 387 8.10 0.77 -14.89
C LEU A 387 7.07 -0.24 -15.39
N TYR A 388 6.98 -1.38 -14.71
CA TYR A 388 6.00 -2.40 -15.00
C TYR A 388 4.58 -1.89 -14.81
N MET A 389 3.76 -2.12 -15.83
CA MET A 389 2.29 -2.04 -15.76
C MET A 389 1.70 -3.14 -16.63
N GLU A 390 0.53 -3.63 -16.23
CA GLU A 390 -0.19 -4.66 -16.98
C GLU A 390 -0.41 -4.24 -18.44
N GLY A 391 -0.09 -5.15 -19.37
CA GLY A 391 -0.25 -4.93 -20.80
C GLY A 391 0.90 -4.20 -21.50
N LEU A 392 1.96 -3.82 -20.78
CA LEU A 392 3.20 -3.30 -21.36
C LEU A 392 4.18 -4.43 -21.72
N PRO A 393 5.06 -4.21 -22.71
CA PRO A 393 6.03 -5.21 -23.15
C PRO A 393 7.16 -5.43 -22.11
N PRO A 394 7.93 -6.53 -22.21
CA PRO A 394 8.86 -6.96 -21.16
C PRO A 394 9.97 -5.97 -20.80
N GLU A 395 10.31 -5.01 -21.67
CA GLU A 395 11.25 -3.95 -21.33
C GLU A 395 10.76 -3.05 -20.18
N TYR A 396 9.45 -3.03 -19.90
CA TYR A 396 8.84 -2.38 -18.73
C TYR A 396 8.84 -3.34 -17.54
N GLY A 397 10.01 -3.54 -16.95
CA GLY A 397 10.19 -4.51 -15.85
C GLY A 397 10.47 -3.88 -14.48
N ASN A 398 10.72 -2.57 -14.42
CA ASN A 398 11.15 -1.91 -13.17
C ASN A 398 9.96 -1.73 -12.20
N ASN A 399 10.22 -1.77 -10.91
CA ASN A 399 9.15 -1.81 -9.91
C ASN A 399 8.62 -0.38 -9.62
N LEU A 400 7.31 -0.19 -9.81
CA LEU A 400 6.60 1.06 -9.54
C LEU A 400 6.73 1.52 -8.07
N PHE A 401 6.99 0.59 -7.16
CA PHE A 401 7.03 0.84 -5.72
C PHE A 401 8.44 1.00 -5.16
N ASP A 402 9.46 1.03 -6.02
CA ASP A 402 10.83 1.32 -5.59
C ASP A 402 10.91 2.71 -4.95
N SER A 403 11.78 2.86 -3.95
CA SER A 403 11.87 4.08 -3.15
C SER A 403 12.24 5.29 -3.99
N ASP A 404 13.07 5.14 -5.02
CA ASP A 404 13.44 6.22 -5.93
C ASP A 404 12.25 6.70 -6.79
N VAL A 405 11.38 5.78 -7.22
CA VAL A 405 10.13 6.10 -7.92
C VAL A 405 9.20 6.85 -6.98
N LYS A 406 8.97 6.35 -5.76
CA LYS A 406 8.16 7.03 -4.74
C LYS A 406 8.69 8.43 -4.43
N ASN A 407 10.00 8.57 -4.27
CA ASN A 407 10.64 9.86 -4.01
C ASN A 407 10.51 10.83 -5.18
N SER A 408 10.47 10.34 -6.43
CA SER A 408 10.32 11.20 -7.60
C SER A 408 8.96 11.89 -7.72
N TRP A 409 7.94 11.44 -6.98
CA TRP A 409 6.68 12.16 -6.83
C TRP A 409 6.84 13.48 -6.07
N GLY A 410 7.80 13.58 -5.14
CA GLY A 410 7.91 14.64 -4.14
C GLY A 410 6.75 14.62 -3.14
N VAL A 411 5.53 14.84 -3.64
CA VAL A 411 4.26 14.60 -2.94
C VAL A 411 3.56 13.40 -3.57
N LEU A 412 3.52 12.28 -2.86
CA LEU A 412 2.92 11.03 -3.32
C LEU A 412 1.45 10.93 -2.86
N PRO A 413 0.48 10.81 -3.78
CA PRO A 413 -0.90 10.49 -3.39
C PRO A 413 -0.98 9.11 -2.73
N ARG A 414 -1.57 9.04 -1.54
CA ARG A 414 -1.75 7.79 -0.78
C ARG A 414 -3.17 7.26 -0.81
N THR A 415 -4.12 8.11 -1.20
CA THR A 415 -5.48 7.73 -1.57
C THR A 415 -5.56 7.52 -3.09
N PRO A 416 -6.24 6.47 -3.59
CA PRO A 416 -6.45 6.29 -5.02
C PRO A 416 -7.06 7.55 -5.68
N PRO A 417 -6.41 8.16 -6.69
CA PRO A 417 -6.87 9.42 -7.29
C PRO A 417 -8.29 9.35 -7.84
N TRP A 418 -8.70 8.17 -8.31
CA TRP A 418 -10.02 7.93 -8.86
C TRP A 418 -11.15 8.08 -7.83
N ASP A 419 -10.84 7.96 -6.54
CA ASP A 419 -11.82 8.07 -5.45
C ASP A 419 -12.36 9.49 -5.29
N LEU A 420 -11.63 10.50 -5.75
CA LEU A 420 -12.10 11.90 -5.80
C LEU A 420 -13.31 12.09 -6.73
N LEU A 421 -13.67 11.11 -7.55
CA LEU A 421 -14.94 11.15 -8.29
C LEU A 421 -16.16 10.99 -7.37
N ASN A 422 -16.00 10.41 -6.19
CA ASN A 422 -17.10 10.15 -5.25
C ASN A 422 -17.70 11.45 -4.67
N ILE A 423 -16.88 12.49 -4.55
CA ILE A 423 -17.32 13.81 -4.04
C ILE A 423 -18.09 14.65 -5.06
N LEU A 424 -18.16 14.21 -6.32
CA LEU A 424 -18.88 14.91 -7.39
C LEU A 424 -20.36 14.48 -7.44
N ALA A 425 -21.23 15.42 -7.84
CA ALA A 425 -22.59 15.10 -8.25
C ALA A 425 -22.58 14.09 -9.41
N ALA A 426 -23.64 13.27 -9.52
CA ALA A 426 -23.67 12.18 -10.49
C ALA A 426 -23.45 12.64 -11.95
N GLY A 427 -24.05 13.76 -12.36
CA GLY A 427 -23.85 14.34 -13.70
C GLY A 427 -22.40 14.78 -13.94
N ASP A 428 -21.86 15.58 -13.02
CA ASP A 428 -20.47 16.07 -13.08
C ASP A 428 -19.48 14.90 -13.10
N ARG A 429 -19.72 13.86 -12.29
CA ARG A 429 -18.92 12.63 -12.28
C ARG A 429 -18.89 11.97 -13.66
N THR A 430 -20.04 11.83 -14.31
CA THR A 430 -20.12 11.27 -15.66
C THR A 430 -19.38 12.14 -16.67
N ALA A 431 -19.51 13.47 -16.58
CA ALA A 431 -18.78 14.39 -17.45
C ALA A 431 -17.26 14.28 -17.28
N VAL A 432 -16.76 14.26 -16.04
CA VAL A 432 -15.33 14.10 -15.74
C VAL A 432 -14.81 12.74 -16.21
N GLN A 433 -15.56 11.66 -15.99
CA GLN A 433 -15.18 10.33 -16.49
C GLN A 433 -15.10 10.28 -18.02
N ALA A 434 -16.04 10.92 -18.71
CA ALA A 434 -16.03 11.03 -20.18
C ALA A 434 -14.81 11.82 -20.66
N ALA A 435 -14.52 12.96 -20.03
CA ALA A 435 -13.35 13.79 -20.35
C ALA A 435 -12.03 13.00 -20.17
N ILE A 436 -11.87 12.27 -19.05
CA ILE A 436 -10.67 11.44 -18.81
C ILE A 436 -10.52 10.33 -19.87
N ARG A 437 -11.61 9.71 -20.31
CA ARG A 437 -11.57 8.69 -21.37
C ARG A 437 -11.14 9.26 -22.72
N GLN A 438 -11.51 10.51 -23.01
CA GLN A 438 -11.18 11.20 -24.25
C GLN A 438 -9.81 11.87 -24.22
N TYR A 439 -9.27 12.14 -23.03
CA TYR A 439 -7.96 12.76 -22.88
C TYR A 439 -6.85 11.86 -23.45
N THR A 440 -5.99 12.47 -24.27
CA THR A 440 -4.82 11.83 -24.87
C THR A 440 -3.57 12.60 -24.48
N LEU A 441 -2.44 11.89 -24.40
CA LEU A 441 -1.15 12.46 -24.07
C LEU A 441 -0.15 12.18 -25.20
N PRO A 442 -0.10 13.02 -26.25
CA PRO A 442 0.68 12.73 -27.47
C PRO A 442 2.19 12.58 -27.26
N ARG A 443 2.73 13.04 -26.12
CA ARG A 443 4.17 12.96 -25.80
C ARG A 443 4.61 11.63 -25.20
N VAL A 444 3.66 10.75 -24.87
CA VAL A 444 3.93 9.43 -24.29
C VAL A 444 3.40 8.37 -25.26
N PRO A 445 4.09 7.23 -25.47
CA PRO A 445 3.60 6.16 -26.32
C PRO A 445 2.19 5.71 -25.94
N GLU A 446 1.32 5.49 -26.93
CA GLU A 446 -0.09 5.13 -26.70
C GLU A 446 -0.27 3.91 -25.77
N PRO A 447 0.52 2.82 -25.87
CA PRO A 447 0.40 1.70 -24.93
C PRO A 447 0.66 2.10 -23.48
N VAL A 448 1.69 2.93 -23.24
CA VAL A 448 2.04 3.44 -21.91
C VAL A 448 0.93 4.33 -21.36
N TRP A 449 0.42 5.24 -22.19
CA TRP A 449 -0.72 6.08 -21.82
C TRP A 449 -1.96 5.25 -21.45
N LYS A 450 -2.27 4.22 -22.24
CA LYS A 450 -3.41 3.33 -21.99
C LYS A 450 -3.25 2.55 -20.69
N ALA A 451 -2.05 2.05 -20.41
CA ALA A 451 -1.73 1.32 -19.18
C ALA A 451 -1.84 2.24 -17.94
N ALA A 452 -1.22 3.42 -17.97
CA ALA A 452 -1.29 4.38 -16.86
C ALA A 452 -2.74 4.84 -16.59
N ARG A 453 -3.54 5.08 -17.63
CA ARG A 453 -4.96 5.37 -17.47
C ARG A 453 -5.73 4.21 -16.85
N ALA A 454 -5.50 2.98 -17.33
CA ALA A 454 -6.15 1.80 -16.77
C ALA A 454 -5.81 1.61 -15.28
N TYR A 455 -4.55 1.84 -14.90
CA TYR A 455 -4.06 1.79 -13.52
C TYR A 455 -4.78 2.78 -12.60
N ILE A 456 -4.95 4.02 -13.05
CA ILE A 456 -5.67 5.04 -12.27
C ILE A 456 -7.17 4.68 -12.17
N VAL A 457 -7.79 4.25 -13.27
CA VAL A 457 -9.21 3.86 -13.31
C VAL A 457 -9.51 2.64 -12.42
N SER A 458 -8.56 1.71 -12.29
CA SER A 458 -8.69 0.52 -11.45
C SER A 458 -8.50 0.79 -9.96
N ARG A 459 -8.29 2.06 -9.56
CA ARG A 459 -8.17 2.51 -8.16
C ARG A 459 -6.97 1.89 -7.43
N GLN A 460 -5.92 1.53 -8.16
CA GLN A 460 -4.73 0.93 -7.55
C GLN A 460 -3.90 1.95 -6.77
N SER A 461 -3.21 1.46 -5.73
CA SER A 461 -2.32 2.25 -4.89
C SER A 461 -1.06 2.68 -5.64
N LEU A 462 -0.76 3.98 -5.66
CA LEU A 462 0.52 4.48 -6.19
C LEU A 462 1.73 4.13 -5.31
N ALA A 463 1.54 3.60 -4.10
CA ALA A 463 2.65 3.25 -3.19
C ALA A 463 2.72 1.76 -2.81
N GLY A 464 1.89 0.91 -3.43
CA GLY A 464 1.90 -0.55 -3.21
C GLY A 464 1.11 -1.02 -1.98
N HIS A 465 0.50 -0.11 -1.23
CA HIS A 465 -0.48 -0.40 -0.20
C HIS A 465 -1.46 0.76 -0.04
N ASP A 466 -2.74 0.43 0.05
CA ASP A 466 -3.78 1.41 0.32
C ASP A 466 -3.78 1.79 1.79
N GLN A 467 -3.67 3.09 2.04
CA GLN A 467 -4.08 3.66 3.31
C GLN A 467 -5.53 4.08 3.16
N ARG A 468 -6.37 3.61 4.09
CA ARG A 468 -7.76 4.03 4.13
C ARG A 468 -7.79 5.54 4.39
N ALA A 469 -8.39 6.28 3.46
CA ALA A 469 -8.53 7.72 3.62
C ALA A 469 -9.32 8.04 4.91
N PRO A 470 -8.88 9.02 5.71
CA PRO A 470 -9.61 9.43 6.90
C PRO A 470 -10.89 10.18 6.51
N ARG A 471 -11.80 10.35 7.47
CA ARG A 471 -12.85 11.36 7.39
C ARG A 471 -12.33 12.65 8.02
N ILE A 472 -12.40 13.75 7.28
CA ILE A 472 -11.98 15.08 7.74
C ILE A 472 -13.21 15.98 7.80
N GLY A 473 -13.51 16.55 8.97
CA GLY A 473 -14.70 17.37 9.17
C GLY A 473 -16.02 16.65 8.84
N GLY A 474 -16.05 15.32 9.02
CA GLY A 474 -17.20 14.48 8.66
C GLY A 474 -17.38 14.24 7.15
N LYS A 475 -16.39 14.57 6.33
CA LYS A 475 -16.38 14.33 4.86
C LYS A 475 -15.32 13.31 4.48
N GLU A 476 -15.38 12.77 3.26
CA GLU A 476 -14.30 11.93 2.72
C GLU A 476 -12.99 12.73 2.67
N GLY A 477 -11.88 12.11 3.07
CA GLY A 477 -10.55 12.69 3.03
C GLY A 477 -9.71 12.18 1.87
N ALA A 478 -8.53 12.76 1.71
CA ALA A 478 -7.48 12.31 0.82
C ALA A 478 -6.12 12.47 1.52
N LEU A 479 -5.22 11.51 1.32
CA LEU A 479 -3.90 11.45 1.94
C LEU A 479 -2.80 11.76 0.91
N PHE A 480 -1.83 12.55 1.35
CA PHE A 480 -0.66 12.98 0.58
C PHE A 480 0.59 12.83 1.41
N GLU A 481 1.57 12.08 0.92
CA GLU A 481 2.83 11.84 1.60
C GLU A 481 3.94 12.69 0.99
N PHE A 482 4.53 13.55 1.81
CA PHE A 482 5.71 14.35 1.47
C PHE A 482 6.94 13.47 1.64
N ARG A 483 7.54 13.07 0.51
CA ARG A 483 8.66 12.11 0.43
C ARG A 483 10.02 12.77 0.60
N SER A 484 10.12 14.05 0.26
CA SER A 484 11.28 14.91 0.48
C SER A 484 10.81 16.34 0.75
N ASP A 485 11.62 17.13 1.44
CA ASP A 485 11.39 18.57 1.66
C ASP A 485 10.05 18.89 2.36
N VAL A 486 9.84 18.32 3.56
CA VAL A 486 8.65 18.59 4.38
C VAL A 486 8.41 20.11 4.49
N PRO A 487 7.23 20.62 4.05
CA PRO A 487 6.93 22.04 4.02
C PRO A 487 7.06 22.69 5.39
N LEU A 488 7.47 23.96 5.44
CA LEU A 488 7.63 24.73 6.69
C LEU A 488 6.42 24.59 7.62
N GLY A 489 5.20 24.65 7.07
CA GLY A 489 3.96 24.53 7.84
C GLY A 489 3.73 23.17 8.51
N LEU A 490 4.47 22.12 8.16
CA LEU A 490 4.37 20.79 8.77
C LEU A 490 5.55 20.47 9.70
N ARG A 491 6.59 21.29 9.74
CA ARG A 491 7.83 20.97 10.45
C ARG A 491 7.66 20.82 11.96
N ASP A 492 6.70 21.54 12.55
CA ASP A 492 6.38 21.42 13.99
C ASP A 492 5.77 20.05 14.36
N THR A 493 5.35 19.27 13.36
CA THR A 493 4.86 17.90 13.54
C THR A 493 5.99 16.86 13.53
N ILE A 494 7.17 17.22 13.04
CA ILE A 494 8.35 16.34 12.97
C ILE A 494 9.15 16.45 14.26
N HIS A 495 9.43 15.32 14.91
CA HIS A 495 10.29 15.29 16.08
C HIS A 495 11.76 15.46 15.69
N ARG A 496 12.50 16.35 16.35
CA ARG A 496 13.93 16.57 16.07
C ARG A 496 14.80 15.81 17.07
N VAL A 497 15.36 14.69 16.60
CA VAL A 497 16.10 13.71 17.42
C VAL A 497 17.34 14.31 18.13
N ASP A 498 18.00 15.30 17.55
CA ASP A 498 19.27 15.88 18.04
C ASP A 498 19.16 17.34 18.51
N GLY A 499 17.94 17.89 18.56
CA GLY A 499 17.72 19.30 18.86
C GLY A 499 18.35 20.27 17.86
N SER A 500 18.83 19.79 16.69
CA SER A 500 19.39 20.68 15.67
C SER A 500 18.32 21.59 15.09
N GLU A 501 18.70 22.80 14.68
CA GLU A 501 17.79 23.70 13.97
C GLU A 501 17.56 23.18 12.55
N TRP A 502 16.35 23.40 12.01
CA TRP A 502 16.12 23.13 10.59
C TRP A 502 17.18 23.89 9.80
N PRO A 503 17.77 23.31 8.74
CA PRO A 503 18.73 24.03 7.91
C PRO A 503 18.14 25.39 7.55
N SER A 504 18.87 26.46 7.82
CA SER A 504 18.46 27.84 7.54
C SER A 504 18.54 28.10 6.03
N GLY A 505 17.68 27.41 5.29
CA GLY A 505 17.43 27.58 3.86
C GLY A 505 15.95 27.91 3.68
N GLY A 506 15.70 29.07 3.07
CA GLY A 506 14.36 29.59 2.82
C GLY A 506 13.48 28.63 2.02
N ASP A 507 12.18 28.96 2.00
CA ASP A 507 11.13 28.33 1.20
C ASP A 507 11.70 27.75 -0.12
N PRO A 508 11.64 26.42 -0.34
CA PRO A 508 12.10 25.84 -1.59
C PRO A 508 11.12 26.27 -2.68
N GLN A 509 11.36 27.44 -3.27
CA GLN A 509 10.82 27.75 -4.58
C GLN A 509 11.38 26.73 -5.58
N GLY A 510 10.62 25.66 -5.81
CA GLY A 510 10.59 24.93 -7.08
C GLY A 510 11.93 24.43 -7.62
N ARG A 511 12.84 23.90 -6.80
CA ARG A 511 13.94 23.07 -7.32
C ARG A 511 13.64 21.59 -7.12
N GLY A 512 12.66 21.10 -7.88
CA GLY A 512 12.73 19.73 -8.38
C GLY A 512 13.96 19.57 -9.29
N PRO A 513 14.27 18.34 -9.77
CA PRO A 513 15.36 18.13 -10.72
C PRO A 513 15.23 19.14 -11.85
N GLU A 514 16.32 19.89 -12.12
CA GLU A 514 16.34 20.90 -13.17
C GLU A 514 15.85 20.26 -14.46
N ILE A 515 14.70 20.76 -14.95
CA ILE A 515 14.28 20.52 -16.31
C ILE A 515 15.49 20.90 -17.19
N PRO A 516 15.99 20.01 -18.06
CA PRO A 516 17.12 20.33 -18.91
C PRO A 516 16.90 21.70 -19.58
N GLU A 517 17.91 22.56 -19.56
CA GLU A 517 17.83 23.97 -20.00
C GLU A 517 17.18 24.10 -21.40
N GLU A 518 17.32 23.08 -22.26
CA GLU A 518 16.64 22.97 -23.55
C GLU A 518 15.10 22.96 -23.45
N LEU A 519 14.53 22.23 -22.48
CA LEU A 519 13.09 22.19 -22.24
C LEU A 519 12.60 23.48 -21.53
N ALA A 520 13.43 24.09 -20.67
CA ALA A 520 13.14 25.40 -20.10
C ALA A 520 13.12 26.51 -21.18
N GLN A 521 14.06 26.47 -22.13
CA GLN A 521 14.10 27.39 -23.27
C GLN A 521 12.95 27.16 -24.26
N ALA A 522 12.53 25.92 -24.49
CA ALA A 522 11.37 25.61 -25.31
C ALA A 522 10.06 26.19 -24.71
N LEU A 523 9.96 26.19 -23.38
CA LEU A 523 8.81 26.78 -22.65
C LEU A 523 8.85 28.32 -22.64
N ARG A 524 10.04 28.94 -22.60
CA ARG A 524 10.18 30.41 -22.72
C ARG A 524 9.89 30.92 -24.13
N ARG A 525 10.26 30.17 -25.18
CA ARG A 525 9.94 30.53 -26.58
C ARG A 525 8.43 30.58 -26.86
N ARG A 526 7.61 29.86 -26.07
CA ARG A 526 6.13 29.96 -26.13
C ARG A 526 5.56 31.24 -25.49
N ARG A 527 6.27 31.90 -24.56
CA ARG A 527 5.80 33.19 -24.00
C ARG A 527 5.99 34.37 -24.95
N GLY A 528 6.94 34.28 -25.89
CA GLY A 528 7.25 35.37 -26.82
C GLY A 528 6.51 35.30 -28.16
N HIS A 529 5.68 34.27 -28.40
CA HIS A 529 5.01 34.07 -29.69
C HIS A 529 3.50 34.36 -29.67
N ASP A 530 2.91 34.61 -28.50
CA ASP A 530 1.48 34.95 -28.33
C ASP A 530 1.24 36.38 -27.82
N SER A 531 2.24 37.27 -27.91
CA SER A 531 2.10 38.68 -27.50
C SER A 531 2.39 39.71 -28.60
N ASP A 532 2.34 39.31 -29.88
CA ASP A 532 2.65 40.23 -30.99
C ASP A 532 1.72 40.05 -32.20
N SER A 533 0.42 39.87 -31.95
CA SER A 533 -0.61 39.90 -33.01
C SER A 533 -1.91 40.59 -32.63
N ASP A 534 -1.89 41.55 -31.71
CA ASP A 534 -3.02 42.47 -31.47
C ASP A 534 -2.53 43.87 -31.13
N ALA A 535 -1.90 44.53 -32.10
CA ALA A 535 -1.86 45.98 -32.15
C ALA A 535 -1.58 46.47 -33.58
N ARG A 536 -2.60 47.10 -34.17
CA ARG A 536 -2.57 48.08 -35.28
C ARG A 536 -2.74 47.55 -36.70
N SER A 537 -4.01 47.52 -37.13
CA SER A 537 -4.40 48.22 -38.36
C SER A 537 -5.87 48.64 -38.29
N GLU A 538 -6.14 49.82 -37.73
CA GLU A 538 -7.24 50.66 -38.18
C GLU A 538 -6.66 52.03 -38.52
N ASP A 539 -6.96 52.43 -39.76
CA ASP A 539 -6.50 53.61 -40.45
C ASP A 539 -7.12 54.90 -39.90
N SER A 540 -6.30 55.96 -39.92
CA SER A 540 -6.59 57.29 -40.46
C SER A 540 -8.06 57.74 -40.44
N TRP A 541 -8.38 58.78 -39.65
CA TRP A 541 -9.05 60.03 -40.10
C TRP A 541 -8.78 61.14 -39.07
N SER A 542 -8.09 62.19 -39.54
CA SER A 542 -8.03 63.61 -39.09
C SER A 542 -7.86 63.96 -37.61
#